data_AF-A0A3N1ATX3-F1
#
_entry.id   AF-A0A3N1ATX3-F1
#
_cell.length_a   1.000
_cell.length_b   1.000
_cell.length_c   1.000
_cell.angle_alpha   90.00
_cell.angle_beta   90.00
_cell.angle_gamma   90.00
#
_symmetry.space_group_name_H-M   'P 1'
#
loop_
_entity.id
_entity.type
_entity.pdbx_description
1 polymer ?
#
loop_
_entity_poly.entity_id
_entity_poly.type
_entity_poly.pdbx_seq_one_letter_code
_entity_poly.pdbx_strand_id
1 'polypeptide(L)'
;MLDPSDGERRVSSPQWAERRRITAEVAGLLEESDVVRDPSSRQVLLRLVEESFGGPLRLRDLAVLRPQLVELVTACIDRTGGLRLLAECLDVLEPDGVRTLTLFQLSDEWQVFEQFAEHDLGWLRGDLSLVPVTARWHRFVVECRQLPLPEHCTSLWHLFAHLVVAPSTGGVPHWLRLLGRLDDSVPAGSRQRLRRLVRTLAEEWDVPEDALVGAAVTGSTVTASTVVPDGDVGPATAYLIIQFEKYGGDDDTFIMSHWYQWASPTWAPVRGEHRHVRYGDLEAAVDEVLSETERRWAHQAGPVTIEIVLPWQLINEPVDAWRKELRSPVPSPLVVEYPLVIRSLERLRSPEWHRRWRVRWRGVAAGGGSSQIFCAAPDQVDAQLEALLTGDEAAVVLVLSDSPLPDSAAERQLLVGVRSGVPAIVWHRDPVLAAELCRVLRSMVESANGFAGGVAQLPSHASKLRQSAWGEDPSASGRHVGHGFVILWDDPLRQPGQPGSAGDDLGEARE
;
A
#
# COMPACT_ATOMS: atom_id res chain seq x y z
N MET A 1 -55.11 -20.83 50.24
CA MET A 1 -53.81 -20.32 50.68
C MET A 1 -52.92 -20.36 49.45
N LEU A 2 -52.77 -19.19 48.84
CA LEU A 2 -52.04 -18.97 47.60
C LEU A 2 -50.54 -19.07 47.89
N ASP A 3 -49.80 -19.78 47.05
CA ASP A 3 -48.36 -19.55 46.89
C ASP A 3 -48.13 -19.22 45.40
N PRO A 4 -47.72 -17.98 45.06
CA PRO A 4 -47.64 -17.52 43.69
C PRO A 4 -46.30 -17.88 43.07
N SER A 5 -46.38 -18.54 41.91
CA SER A 5 -45.47 -18.42 40.77
C SER A 5 -44.02 -18.02 41.06
N ASP A 6 -43.13 -19.02 41.00
CA ASP A 6 -41.76 -18.88 40.50
C ASP A 6 -41.81 -18.24 39.10
N GLY A 7 -41.89 -16.92 39.09
CA GLY A 7 -41.49 -16.12 37.96
C GLY A 7 -39.98 -16.13 37.91
N GLU A 8 -39.40 -17.19 37.35
CA GLU A 8 -38.06 -17.15 36.78
C GLU A 8 -38.04 -15.97 35.81
N ARG A 9 -37.59 -14.81 36.30
CA ARG A 9 -37.08 -13.75 35.45
C ARG A 9 -35.96 -14.41 34.68
N ARG A 10 -36.22 -14.82 33.44
CA ARG A 10 -35.18 -15.02 32.44
C ARG A 10 -34.40 -13.73 32.42
N VAL A 11 -33.28 -13.69 33.17
CA VAL A 11 -32.28 -12.64 33.05
C VAL A 11 -31.71 -12.88 31.68
N SER A 12 -32.34 -12.23 30.72
CA SER A 12 -31.98 -12.36 29.34
C SER A 12 -30.48 -11.92 29.28
N SER A 13 -29.59 -12.79 28.75
CA SER A 13 -28.14 -12.56 28.55
C SER A 13 -27.80 -11.21 27.85
N PRO A 14 -26.83 -10.39 28.28
CA PRO A 14 -26.48 -9.12 27.60
C PRO A 14 -26.48 -9.12 26.06
N GLN A 15 -26.16 -10.27 25.43
CA GLN A 15 -26.20 -10.46 23.98
C GLN A 15 -27.57 -10.55 23.33
N TRP A 16 -28.65 -11.06 23.97
CA TRP A 16 -29.99 -11.00 23.32
C TRP A 16 -30.43 -9.55 23.17
N ALA A 17 -29.99 -8.67 24.09
CA ALA A 17 -30.32 -7.25 24.03
C ALA A 17 -29.63 -6.61 22.83
N GLU A 18 -28.35 -6.94 22.60
CA GLU A 18 -27.59 -6.50 21.42
C GLU A 18 -28.16 -7.08 20.11
N ARG A 19 -28.54 -8.37 20.08
CA ARG A 19 -29.19 -8.97 18.90
C ARG A 19 -30.52 -8.31 18.55
N ARG A 20 -31.35 -8.03 19.57
CA ARG A 20 -32.62 -7.30 19.37
C ARG A 20 -32.38 -5.86 18.94
N ARG A 21 -31.34 -5.20 19.48
CA ARG A 21 -30.93 -3.86 19.06
C ARG A 21 -30.56 -3.86 17.59
N ILE A 22 -29.63 -4.70 17.15
CA ILE A 22 -29.20 -4.78 15.75
C ILE A 22 -30.39 -5.08 14.83
N THR A 23 -31.25 -6.04 15.18
CA THR A 23 -32.46 -6.35 14.39
C THR A 23 -33.37 -5.13 14.24
N ALA A 24 -33.59 -4.38 15.32
CA ALA A 24 -34.43 -3.19 15.31
C ALA A 24 -33.80 -2.02 14.53
N GLU A 25 -32.48 -1.83 14.65
CA GLU A 25 -31.72 -0.80 13.95
C GLU A 25 -31.68 -1.08 12.44
N VAL A 26 -31.36 -2.32 12.01
CA VAL A 26 -31.39 -2.73 10.60
C VAL A 26 -32.78 -2.51 10.00
N ALA A 27 -33.84 -2.98 10.68
CA ALA A 27 -35.20 -2.76 10.20
C ALA A 27 -35.58 -1.27 10.13
N GLY A 28 -35.02 -0.41 11.01
CA GLY A 28 -35.17 1.05 10.96
C GLY A 28 -34.47 1.67 9.75
N LEU A 29 -33.22 1.30 9.50
CA LEU A 29 -32.48 1.79 8.35
C LEU A 29 -33.16 1.44 7.03
N LEU A 30 -33.66 0.20 6.92
CA LEU A 30 -34.43 -0.24 5.75
C LEU A 30 -35.75 0.53 5.63
N GLU A 31 -36.46 0.77 6.73
CA GLU A 31 -37.71 1.55 6.71
C GLU A 31 -37.50 3.02 6.31
N GLU A 32 -36.29 3.55 6.49
CA GLU A 32 -35.89 4.91 6.11
C GLU A 32 -35.37 5.02 4.67
N SER A 33 -35.04 3.92 4.01
CA SER A 33 -34.60 3.89 2.61
C SER A 33 -35.76 4.14 1.65
N ASP A 34 -35.54 5.03 0.68
CA ASP A 34 -36.54 5.34 -0.34
C ASP A 34 -36.71 4.17 -1.33
N VAL A 35 -35.63 3.44 -1.62
CA VAL A 35 -35.66 2.19 -2.42
C VAL A 35 -36.51 1.12 -1.74
N VAL A 36 -36.42 0.98 -0.42
CA VAL A 36 -37.21 -0.02 0.31
C VAL A 36 -38.68 0.42 0.49
N ARG A 37 -38.95 1.72 0.61
CA ARG A 37 -40.32 2.24 0.69
C ARG A 37 -41.09 2.05 -0.60
N ASP A 38 -40.45 2.29 -1.75
CA ASP A 38 -41.03 2.04 -3.05
C ASP A 38 -41.33 0.54 -3.26
N PRO A 39 -42.59 0.14 -3.47
CA PRO A 39 -42.93 -1.29 -3.62
C PRO A 39 -42.22 -1.99 -4.79
N SER A 40 -41.94 -1.28 -5.89
CA SER A 40 -41.31 -1.87 -7.08
C SER A 40 -39.83 -2.14 -6.82
N SER A 41 -39.13 -1.15 -6.28
CA SER A 41 -37.71 -1.22 -5.94
C SER A 41 -37.46 -2.21 -4.78
N ARG A 42 -38.38 -2.30 -3.82
CA ARG A 42 -38.37 -3.35 -2.78
C ARG A 42 -38.46 -4.76 -3.36
N GLN A 43 -39.28 -4.98 -4.40
CA GLN A 43 -39.35 -6.28 -5.07
C GLN A 43 -38.04 -6.62 -5.81
N VAL A 44 -37.35 -5.62 -6.35
CA VAL A 44 -36.00 -5.81 -6.94
C VAL A 44 -35.00 -6.20 -5.87
N LEU A 45 -34.97 -5.50 -4.73
CA LEU A 45 -34.11 -5.85 -3.60
C LEU A 45 -34.35 -7.29 -3.12
N LEU A 46 -35.60 -7.67 -2.91
CA LEU A 46 -35.95 -9.03 -2.49
C LEU A 46 -35.44 -10.08 -3.49
N ARG A 47 -35.58 -9.82 -4.80
CA ARG A 47 -35.07 -10.72 -5.84
C ARG A 47 -33.55 -10.85 -5.80
N LEU A 48 -32.81 -9.72 -5.67
CA LEU A 48 -31.34 -9.74 -5.56
C LEU A 48 -30.87 -10.55 -4.35
N VAL A 49 -31.58 -10.41 -3.22
CA VAL A 49 -31.28 -11.16 -2.00
C VAL A 49 -31.58 -12.65 -2.19
N GLU A 50 -32.71 -13.03 -2.80
CA GLU A 50 -33.05 -14.42 -3.11
C GLU A 50 -32.05 -15.08 -4.08
N GLU A 51 -31.63 -14.34 -5.11
CA GLU A 51 -30.61 -14.79 -6.07
C GLU A 51 -29.26 -15.01 -5.38
N SER A 52 -28.82 -14.05 -4.56
CA SER A 52 -27.56 -14.14 -3.81
C SER A 52 -27.54 -15.31 -2.81
N PHE A 53 -28.70 -15.63 -2.26
CA PHE A 53 -28.88 -16.77 -1.37
C PHE A 53 -29.11 -18.12 -2.06
N GLY A 54 -29.24 -18.14 -3.38
CA GLY A 54 -29.49 -19.36 -4.16
C GLY A 54 -30.87 -20.00 -3.92
N GLY A 55 -31.88 -19.22 -3.50
CA GLY A 55 -33.23 -19.73 -3.30
C GLY A 55 -34.19 -18.76 -2.62
N PRO A 56 -35.51 -19.03 -2.68
CA PRO A 56 -36.54 -18.10 -2.23
C PRO A 56 -36.49 -17.85 -0.72
N LEU A 57 -36.80 -16.63 -0.30
CA LEU A 57 -37.02 -16.26 1.09
C LEU A 57 -38.48 -16.53 1.42
N ARG A 58 -38.74 -17.38 2.43
CA ARG A 58 -40.11 -17.68 2.87
C ARG A 58 -40.66 -16.56 3.75
N LEU A 59 -40.87 -15.39 3.16
CA LEU A 59 -41.46 -14.23 3.82
C LEU A 59 -42.99 -14.28 3.72
N ARG A 60 -43.69 -13.91 4.79
CA ARG A 60 -45.13 -13.73 4.77
C ARG A 60 -45.49 -12.40 4.11
N ASP A 61 -46.58 -12.40 3.36
CA ASP A 61 -47.15 -11.16 2.83
C ASP A 61 -47.89 -10.42 3.96
N LEU A 62 -47.21 -9.46 4.58
CA LEU A 62 -47.77 -8.65 5.67
C LEU A 62 -48.14 -7.24 5.17
N ALA A 63 -49.33 -6.72 5.45
CA ALA A 63 -49.75 -5.41 4.93
C ALA A 63 -48.95 -4.20 5.47
N VAL A 64 -48.19 -4.38 6.56
CA VAL A 64 -47.44 -3.31 7.23
C VAL A 64 -45.94 -3.50 6.97
N LEU A 65 -45.28 -2.44 6.49
CA LEU A 65 -43.87 -2.46 6.08
C LEU A 65 -42.93 -2.89 7.22
N ARG A 66 -43.06 -2.31 8.42
CA ARG A 66 -42.17 -2.61 9.55
C ARG A 66 -42.12 -4.11 9.90
N PRO A 67 -43.25 -4.82 10.12
CA PRO A 67 -43.24 -6.28 10.29
C PRO A 67 -42.62 -7.06 9.14
N GLN A 68 -42.84 -6.66 7.87
CA GLN A 68 -42.20 -7.30 6.71
C GLN A 68 -40.67 -7.18 6.79
N LEU A 69 -40.15 -5.99 7.12
CA LEU A 69 -38.72 -5.74 7.23
C LEU A 69 -38.09 -6.51 8.38
N VAL A 70 -38.77 -6.62 9.52
CA VAL A 70 -38.30 -7.46 10.64
C VAL A 70 -38.22 -8.93 10.22
N GLU A 71 -39.19 -9.43 9.45
CA GLU A 71 -39.16 -10.81 8.93
C GLU A 71 -38.03 -11.03 7.92
N LEU A 72 -37.80 -10.07 7.01
CA LEU A 72 -36.65 -10.09 6.09
C LEU A 72 -35.32 -10.13 6.85
N VAL A 73 -35.13 -9.24 7.83
CA VAL A 73 -33.91 -9.16 8.62
C VAL A 73 -33.69 -10.46 9.41
N THR A 74 -34.76 -11.03 9.98
CA THR A 74 -34.69 -12.33 10.67
C THR A 74 -34.29 -13.45 9.71
N ALA A 75 -34.89 -13.49 8.51
CA ALA A 75 -34.56 -14.49 7.50
C ALA A 75 -33.11 -14.36 6.99
N CYS A 76 -32.57 -13.14 6.93
CA CYS A 76 -31.17 -12.89 6.59
C CYS A 76 -30.24 -13.31 7.74
N ILE A 77 -30.59 -13.03 8.99
CA ILE A 77 -29.82 -13.43 10.17
C ILE A 77 -29.70 -14.95 10.29
N ASP A 78 -30.77 -15.69 9.96
CA ASP A 78 -30.79 -17.16 10.00
C ASP A 78 -29.84 -17.81 8.99
N ARG A 79 -29.24 -17.03 8.07
CA ARG A 79 -28.27 -17.50 7.08
C ARG A 79 -26.88 -16.94 7.40
N THR A 80 -25.85 -17.78 7.28
CA THR A 80 -24.46 -17.37 7.47
C THR A 80 -24.11 -16.20 6.53
N GLY A 81 -23.66 -15.07 7.09
CA GLY A 81 -23.33 -13.87 6.33
C GLY A 81 -24.54 -13.12 5.74
N GLY A 82 -25.78 -13.47 6.08
CA GLY A 82 -26.94 -12.94 5.36
C GLY A 82 -27.21 -11.44 5.57
N LEU A 83 -26.83 -10.85 6.71
CA LEU A 83 -26.88 -9.40 6.89
C LEU A 83 -25.87 -8.66 5.98
N ARG A 84 -24.70 -9.27 5.74
CA ARG A 84 -23.67 -8.72 4.84
C ARG A 84 -24.20 -8.70 3.41
N LEU A 85 -24.77 -9.82 2.95
CA LEU A 85 -25.39 -9.93 1.64
C LEU A 85 -26.55 -8.95 1.44
N LEU A 86 -27.35 -8.72 2.48
CA LEU A 86 -28.42 -7.72 2.45
C LEU A 86 -27.86 -6.31 2.25
N ALA A 87 -26.76 -5.96 2.92
CA ALA A 87 -26.08 -4.68 2.74
C ALA A 87 -25.51 -4.55 1.31
N GLU A 88 -24.88 -5.60 0.77
CA GLU A 88 -24.36 -5.63 -0.61
C GLU A 88 -25.47 -5.48 -1.65
N CYS A 89 -26.61 -6.15 -1.47
CA CYS A 89 -27.75 -6.00 -2.37
C CYS A 89 -28.38 -4.61 -2.31
N LEU A 90 -28.38 -3.96 -1.13
CA LEU A 90 -28.85 -2.58 -1.01
C LEU A 90 -27.84 -1.60 -1.65
N ASP A 91 -26.53 -1.84 -1.52
CA ASP A 91 -25.48 -1.02 -2.12
C ASP A 91 -25.60 -0.95 -3.65
N VAL A 92 -26.03 -2.04 -4.29
CA VAL A 92 -26.32 -2.07 -5.74
C VAL A 92 -27.43 -1.07 -6.12
N LEU A 93 -28.39 -0.83 -5.23
CA LEU A 93 -29.55 0.05 -5.49
C LEU A 93 -29.35 1.47 -4.93
N GLU A 94 -28.59 1.61 -3.86
CA GLU A 94 -28.23 2.87 -3.18
C GLU A 94 -26.70 2.94 -2.97
N PRO A 95 -25.89 3.11 -4.04
CA PRO A 95 -24.44 3.15 -3.92
C PRO A 95 -23.99 4.37 -3.10
N ASP A 96 -22.93 4.19 -2.32
CA ASP A 96 -22.33 5.22 -1.45
C ASP A 96 -23.31 5.83 -0.43
N GLY A 97 -24.41 5.11 -0.15
CA GLY A 97 -25.41 5.52 0.81
C GLY A 97 -24.90 5.43 2.25
N VAL A 98 -25.08 6.49 3.04
CA VAL A 98 -24.77 6.49 4.49
C VAL A 98 -25.47 5.32 5.20
N ARG A 99 -26.70 4.98 4.78
CA ARG A 99 -27.46 3.84 5.32
C ARG A 99 -26.81 2.51 5.03
N THR A 100 -26.30 2.33 3.81
CA THR A 100 -25.58 1.14 3.37
C THR A 100 -24.29 0.95 4.18
N LEU A 101 -23.53 2.03 4.42
CA LEU A 101 -22.37 2.00 5.32
C LEU A 101 -22.76 1.60 6.74
N THR A 102 -23.86 2.12 7.29
CA THR A 102 -24.35 1.71 8.62
C THR A 102 -24.82 0.25 8.64
N LEU A 103 -25.40 -0.26 7.55
CA LEU A 103 -25.74 -1.68 7.45
C LEU A 103 -24.50 -2.58 7.45
N PHE A 104 -23.41 -2.17 6.80
CA PHE A 104 -22.13 -2.87 6.89
C PHE A 104 -21.57 -2.88 8.32
N GLN A 105 -21.67 -1.75 9.05
CA GLN A 105 -21.30 -1.71 10.47
C GLN A 105 -22.12 -2.71 11.30
N LEU A 106 -23.45 -2.67 11.18
CA LEU A 106 -24.35 -3.55 11.93
C LEU A 106 -24.18 -5.03 11.58
N SER A 107 -23.88 -5.33 10.32
CA SER A 107 -23.53 -6.69 9.89
C SER A 107 -22.25 -7.18 10.56
N ASP A 108 -21.19 -6.37 10.58
CA ASP A 108 -19.93 -6.73 11.22
C ASP A 108 -20.13 -6.89 12.74
N GLU A 109 -20.91 -6.00 13.38
CA GLU A 109 -21.28 -6.10 14.79
C GLU A 109 -22.06 -7.37 15.13
N TRP A 110 -22.99 -7.78 14.27
CA TRP A 110 -23.75 -9.01 14.47
C TRP A 110 -22.82 -10.22 14.61
N GLN A 111 -21.81 -10.32 13.73
CA GLN A 111 -20.85 -11.41 13.75
C GLN A 111 -20.01 -11.43 15.02
N VAL A 112 -19.66 -10.26 15.57
CA VAL A 112 -18.97 -10.17 16.87
C VAL A 112 -19.82 -10.81 17.98
N PHE A 113 -21.11 -10.48 18.05
CA PHE A 113 -21.99 -11.02 19.09
C PHE A 113 -22.40 -12.48 18.87
N GLU A 114 -22.25 -13.00 17.65
CA GLU A 114 -22.33 -14.44 17.39
C GLU A 114 -21.05 -15.16 17.85
N GLN A 115 -19.88 -14.66 17.46
CA GLN A 115 -18.59 -15.29 17.74
C GLN A 115 -18.22 -15.24 19.23
N PHE A 116 -18.54 -14.16 19.92
CA PHE A 116 -18.21 -13.95 21.33
C PHE A 116 -19.44 -14.10 22.25
N ALA A 117 -20.30 -15.09 21.96
CA ALA A 117 -21.53 -15.35 22.69
C ALA A 117 -21.34 -15.75 24.18
N GLU A 118 -20.11 -15.94 24.65
CA GLU A 118 -19.83 -16.19 26.07
C GLU A 118 -19.31 -14.94 26.81
N HIS A 119 -19.05 -13.85 26.07
CA HIS A 119 -18.43 -12.64 26.58
C HIS A 119 -19.40 -11.45 26.60
N ASP A 120 -19.42 -10.69 27.69
CA ASP A 120 -20.08 -9.38 27.73
C ASP A 120 -19.17 -8.33 27.09
N LEU A 121 -19.43 -8.03 25.81
CA LEU A 121 -18.73 -7.00 25.04
C LEU A 121 -19.48 -5.66 24.98
N GLY A 122 -20.63 -5.52 25.66
CA GLY A 122 -21.45 -4.29 25.58
C GLY A 122 -20.73 -3.05 26.12
N TRP A 123 -19.93 -3.24 27.18
CA TRP A 123 -19.06 -2.17 27.71
C TRP A 123 -17.94 -1.79 26.73
N LEU A 124 -17.35 -2.77 26.04
CA LEU A 124 -16.26 -2.55 25.08
C LEU A 124 -16.79 -1.80 23.86
N ARG A 125 -18.00 -2.15 23.40
CA ARG A 125 -18.73 -1.37 22.40
C ARG A 125 -18.90 0.07 22.85
N GLY A 126 -19.41 0.30 24.06
CA GLY A 126 -19.63 1.63 24.61
C GLY A 126 -18.35 2.48 24.62
N ASP A 127 -17.24 1.92 25.10
CA ASP A 127 -15.97 2.64 25.18
C ASP A 127 -15.35 2.88 23.79
N LEU A 128 -15.28 1.85 22.94
CA LEU A 128 -14.60 1.94 21.64
C LEU A 128 -15.41 2.69 20.58
N SER A 129 -16.73 2.78 20.71
CA SER A 129 -17.56 3.58 19.79
C SER A 129 -17.29 5.08 19.90
N LEU A 130 -16.77 5.54 21.06
CA LEU A 130 -16.42 6.94 21.30
C LEU A 130 -15.02 7.30 20.80
N VAL A 131 -14.22 6.30 20.42
CA VAL A 131 -12.83 6.52 19.99
C VAL A 131 -12.77 6.47 18.46
N PRO A 132 -12.43 7.59 17.79
CA PRO A 132 -12.32 7.61 16.34
C PRO A 132 -11.11 6.80 15.88
N VAL A 133 -11.19 6.29 14.65
CA VAL A 133 -10.03 5.67 14.00
C VAL A 133 -9.04 6.77 13.64
N THR A 134 -7.80 6.64 14.14
CA THR A 134 -6.70 7.56 13.85
C THR A 134 -5.71 6.94 12.87
N ALA A 135 -4.76 7.73 12.35
CA ALA A 135 -3.73 7.25 11.43
C ALA A 135 -2.96 6.02 11.95
N ARG A 136 -2.76 5.91 13.28
CA ARG A 136 -2.16 4.73 13.93
C ARG A 136 -2.94 3.44 13.64
N TRP A 137 -4.27 3.53 13.68
CA TRP A 137 -5.15 2.38 13.51
C TRP A 137 -5.38 2.04 12.04
N HIS A 138 -5.40 3.04 11.16
CA HIS A 138 -5.29 2.80 9.72
C HIS A 138 -4.01 2.03 9.37
N ARG A 139 -2.87 2.44 9.93
CA ARG A 139 -1.59 1.73 9.72
C ARG A 139 -1.65 0.29 10.21
N PHE A 140 -2.21 0.06 11.40
CA PHE A 140 -2.37 -1.29 11.96
C PHE A 140 -3.17 -2.23 11.04
N VAL A 141 -4.24 -1.73 10.41
CA VAL A 141 -5.06 -2.55 9.50
C VAL A 141 -4.31 -2.87 8.21
N VAL A 142 -3.63 -1.89 7.63
CA VAL A 142 -2.82 -2.10 6.43
C VAL A 142 -1.71 -3.11 6.71
N GLU A 143 -1.03 -3.01 7.85
CA GLU A 143 -0.01 -3.97 8.31
C GLU A 143 -0.56 -5.40 8.44
N CYS A 144 -1.81 -5.56 8.88
CA CYS A 144 -2.41 -6.86 9.15
C CYS A 144 -3.10 -7.47 7.91
N ARG A 145 -3.74 -6.65 7.07
CA ARG A 145 -4.70 -7.14 6.06
C ARG A 145 -4.31 -6.85 4.62
N GLN A 146 -3.32 -5.98 4.38
CA GLN A 146 -2.92 -5.56 3.03
C GLN A 146 -4.08 -4.99 2.18
N LEU A 147 -5.16 -4.57 2.85
CA LEU A 147 -6.37 -3.98 2.27
C LEU A 147 -6.63 -2.63 2.95
N PRO A 148 -7.19 -1.64 2.22
CA PRO A 148 -7.60 -0.38 2.83
C PRO A 148 -8.68 -0.62 3.88
N LEU A 149 -8.72 0.26 4.89
CA LEU A 149 -9.81 0.25 5.85
C LEU A 149 -11.12 0.55 5.13
N PRO A 150 -12.17 -0.28 5.28
CA PRO A 150 -13.47 0.02 4.71
C PRO A 150 -14.03 1.35 5.21
N GLU A 151 -14.72 2.09 4.35
CA GLU A 151 -15.27 3.42 4.66
C GLU A 151 -16.27 3.40 5.82
N HIS A 152 -16.94 2.26 6.04
CA HIS A 152 -17.87 2.09 7.16
C HIS A 152 -17.16 1.98 8.52
N CYS A 153 -15.84 1.86 8.60
CA CYS A 153 -15.11 1.75 9.86
C CYS A 153 -14.77 3.13 10.46
N THR A 154 -15.74 3.76 11.13
CA THR A 154 -15.59 5.12 11.68
C THR A 154 -15.08 5.20 13.14
N SER A 155 -15.14 4.10 13.89
CA SER A 155 -14.71 4.02 15.30
C SER A 155 -13.84 2.79 15.54
N LEU A 156 -13.15 2.74 16.68
CA LEU A 156 -12.38 1.56 17.05
C LEU A 156 -13.25 0.33 17.28
N TRP A 157 -14.52 0.52 17.63
CA TRP A 157 -15.48 -0.57 17.69
C TRP A 157 -15.79 -1.12 16.30
N HIS A 158 -16.06 -0.26 15.32
CA HIS A 158 -16.30 -0.69 13.93
C HIS A 158 -15.08 -1.40 13.35
N LEU A 159 -13.88 -0.88 13.65
CA LEU A 159 -12.63 -1.53 13.26
C LEU A 159 -12.48 -2.92 13.88
N PHE A 160 -12.69 -3.03 15.20
CA PHE A 160 -12.64 -4.33 15.89
C PHE A 160 -13.63 -5.32 15.26
N ALA A 161 -14.89 -4.90 15.07
CA ALA A 161 -15.92 -5.74 14.47
C ALA A 161 -15.54 -6.21 13.06
N HIS A 162 -15.03 -5.32 12.23
CA HIS A 162 -14.58 -5.66 10.89
C HIS A 162 -13.44 -6.69 10.88
N LEU A 163 -12.49 -6.59 11.81
CA LEU A 163 -11.38 -7.54 11.92
C LEU A 163 -11.79 -8.92 12.44
N VAL A 164 -12.92 -9.02 13.16
CA VAL A 164 -13.46 -10.29 13.63
C VAL A 164 -14.03 -11.10 12.46
N VAL A 165 -14.74 -10.45 11.53
CA VAL A 165 -15.34 -11.09 10.35
C VAL A 165 -14.30 -11.52 9.32
N ALA A 166 -13.11 -10.94 9.40
CA ALA A 166 -12.06 -11.17 8.44
C ALA A 166 -11.44 -12.57 8.51
N PRO A 167 -11.16 -13.21 7.37
CA PRO A 167 -10.40 -14.46 7.36
C PRO A 167 -9.02 -14.24 7.99
N SER A 168 -8.68 -15.07 8.97
CA SER A 168 -7.36 -15.05 9.62
C SER A 168 -6.38 -15.88 8.78
N THR A 169 -5.34 -15.25 8.24
CA THR A 169 -4.31 -15.89 7.40
C THR A 169 -3.22 -16.55 8.26
N GLY A 170 -3.60 -17.44 9.17
CA GLY A 170 -2.68 -18.12 10.10
C GLY A 170 -1.98 -17.19 11.11
N GLY A 171 -1.65 -17.70 12.30
CA GLY A 171 -1.07 -16.92 13.39
C GLY A 171 -2.09 -16.17 14.25
N VAL A 172 -1.65 -15.15 14.99
CA VAL A 172 -2.48 -14.44 15.96
C VAL A 172 -3.58 -13.63 15.26
N PRO A 173 -4.87 -13.79 15.62
CA PRO A 173 -5.95 -13.04 15.02
C PRO A 173 -5.75 -11.52 15.14
N HIS A 174 -5.98 -10.81 14.04
CA HIS A 174 -5.74 -9.37 13.98
C HIS A 174 -6.61 -8.56 14.94
N TRP A 175 -7.85 -9.00 15.18
CA TRP A 175 -8.71 -8.39 16.19
C TRP A 175 -8.12 -8.55 17.61
N LEU A 176 -7.42 -9.64 17.91
CA LEU A 176 -6.80 -9.86 19.23
C LEU A 176 -5.54 -9.00 19.40
N ARG A 177 -4.74 -8.86 18.34
CA ARG A 177 -3.60 -7.91 18.30
C ARG A 177 -4.07 -6.46 18.44
N LEU A 178 -5.23 -6.13 17.86
CA LEU A 178 -5.84 -4.81 18.04
C LEU A 178 -6.12 -4.58 19.53
N LEU A 179 -6.87 -5.48 20.17
CA LEU A 179 -7.23 -5.34 21.58
C LEU A 179 -6.01 -5.21 22.50
N GLY A 180 -4.93 -5.96 22.23
CA GLY A 180 -3.68 -5.87 22.97
C GLY A 180 -2.98 -4.50 22.90
N ARG A 181 -3.27 -3.70 21.86
CA ARG A 181 -2.68 -2.36 21.65
C ARG A 181 -3.58 -1.22 22.13
N LEU A 182 -4.80 -1.50 22.58
CA LEU A 182 -5.82 -0.49 22.92
C LEU A 182 -5.65 0.12 24.32
N ASP A 183 -4.67 -0.29 25.11
CA ASP A 183 -4.54 0.09 26.53
C ASP A 183 -4.52 1.62 26.77
N ASP A 184 -3.84 2.37 25.89
CA ASP A 184 -3.81 3.85 25.96
C ASP A 184 -5.04 4.52 25.33
N SER A 185 -5.84 3.78 24.57
CA SER A 185 -7.01 4.30 23.82
C SER A 185 -8.33 4.14 24.55
N VAL A 186 -8.41 3.24 25.55
CA VAL A 186 -9.60 3.11 26.41
C VAL A 186 -9.55 4.00 27.65
N PRO A 187 -10.72 4.43 28.18
CA PRO A 187 -10.80 5.16 29.45
C PRO A 187 -10.07 4.44 30.58
N ALA A 188 -9.45 5.20 31.48
CA ALA A 188 -8.63 4.65 32.58
C ALA A 188 -9.39 3.63 33.44
N GLY A 189 -10.69 3.83 33.67
CA GLY A 189 -11.55 2.90 34.42
C GLY A 189 -11.77 1.54 33.74
N SER A 190 -11.55 1.46 32.43
CA SER A 190 -11.81 0.25 31.62
C SER A 190 -10.55 -0.53 31.28
N ARG A 191 -9.34 0.04 31.48
CA ARG A 191 -8.05 -0.60 31.14
C ARG A 191 -7.85 -1.96 31.80
N GLN A 192 -8.13 -2.07 33.10
CA GLN A 192 -7.97 -3.35 33.81
C GLN A 192 -8.98 -4.41 33.30
N ARG A 193 -10.19 -3.98 32.92
CA ARG A 193 -11.21 -4.86 32.34
C ARG A 193 -10.79 -5.33 30.94
N LEU A 194 -10.24 -4.43 30.12
CA LEU A 194 -9.67 -4.75 28.80
C LEU A 194 -8.50 -5.74 28.91
N ARG A 195 -7.51 -5.48 29.77
CA ARG A 195 -6.36 -6.39 29.94
C ARG A 195 -6.80 -7.79 30.38
N ARG A 196 -7.81 -7.88 31.27
CA ARG A 196 -8.38 -9.18 31.68
C ARG A 196 -9.07 -9.88 30.51
N LEU A 197 -9.87 -9.17 29.71
CA LEU A 197 -10.52 -9.70 28.52
C LEU A 197 -9.47 -10.21 27.51
N VAL A 198 -8.47 -9.40 27.18
CA VAL A 198 -7.38 -9.77 26.25
C VAL A 198 -6.67 -11.03 26.70
N ARG A 199 -6.33 -11.14 27.99
CA ARG A 199 -5.69 -12.34 28.53
C ARG A 199 -6.58 -13.58 28.43
N THR A 200 -7.87 -13.44 28.73
CA THR A 200 -8.84 -14.55 28.62
C THR A 200 -8.96 -15.02 27.17
N LEU A 201 -9.11 -14.09 26.23
CA LEU A 201 -9.21 -14.40 24.80
C LEU A 201 -7.89 -14.96 24.24
N ALA A 202 -6.74 -14.50 24.73
CA ALA A 202 -5.44 -15.05 24.33
C ALA A 202 -5.25 -16.49 24.82
N GLU A 203 -5.68 -16.80 26.06
CA GLU A 203 -5.69 -18.16 26.59
C GLU A 203 -6.63 -19.08 25.79
N GLU A 204 -7.83 -18.61 25.43
CA GLU A 204 -8.81 -19.37 24.64
C GLU A 204 -8.35 -19.66 23.20
N TRP A 205 -7.56 -18.75 22.62
CA TRP A 205 -7.08 -18.84 21.23
C TRP A 205 -5.65 -19.35 21.11
N ASP A 206 -5.05 -19.83 22.21
CA ASP A 206 -3.67 -20.34 22.28
C ASP A 206 -2.61 -19.34 21.75
N VAL A 207 -2.77 -18.06 22.13
CA VAL A 207 -1.90 -16.96 21.71
C VAL A 207 -0.96 -16.55 22.85
N PRO A 208 0.37 -16.61 22.67
CA PRO A 208 1.31 -16.16 23.69
C PRO A 208 1.25 -14.63 23.85
N GLU A 209 1.35 -14.15 25.10
CA GLU A 209 1.22 -12.74 25.46
C GLU A 209 2.24 -11.85 24.71
N ASP A 210 3.44 -12.37 24.47
CA ASP A 210 4.51 -11.70 23.70
C ASP A 210 4.11 -11.42 22.23
N ALA A 211 3.24 -12.25 21.65
CA ALA A 211 2.77 -12.10 20.27
C ALA A 211 1.64 -11.05 20.13
N LEU A 212 1.05 -10.60 21.24
CA LEU A 212 0.08 -9.50 21.27
C LEU A 212 0.77 -8.14 21.14
N VAL A 213 1.98 -8.02 21.69
CA VAL A 213 2.78 -6.79 21.67
C VAL A 213 3.76 -6.76 20.48
N GLY A 214 4.11 -7.94 19.94
CA GLY A 214 5.00 -8.09 18.80
C GLY A 214 4.57 -7.35 17.52
N ALA A 215 5.52 -6.66 16.89
CA ALA A 215 5.48 -6.40 15.45
C ALA A 215 5.32 -7.74 14.72
N ALA A 216 4.59 -7.76 13.60
CA ALA A 216 4.29 -8.99 12.88
C ALA A 216 5.59 -9.75 12.52
N VAL A 217 5.86 -10.85 13.21
CA VAL A 217 6.99 -11.74 12.92
C VAL A 217 6.46 -13.17 12.85
N THR A 218 6.27 -13.63 11.62
CA THR A 218 6.54 -15.00 11.15
C THR A 218 7.00 -14.81 9.69
N GLY A 219 8.20 -15.18 9.23
CA GLY A 219 9.20 -16.11 9.76
C GLY A 219 10.65 -15.82 9.31
N SER A 220 11.55 -16.65 9.84
CA SER A 220 13.01 -16.76 9.62
C SER A 220 13.94 -15.70 10.21
N THR A 221 14.42 -16.05 11.41
CA THR A 221 15.80 -15.89 11.93
C THR A 221 16.77 -15.08 11.06
N VAL A 222 16.92 -13.80 11.39
CA VAL A 222 18.23 -13.14 11.44
C VAL A 222 18.30 -12.36 12.75
N THR A 223 19.39 -12.61 13.46
CA THR A 223 19.80 -12.07 14.74
C THR A 223 19.55 -10.58 14.91
N ALA A 224 18.97 -10.25 16.07
CA ALA A 224 18.85 -8.92 16.62
C ALA A 224 20.18 -8.15 16.57
N SER A 225 20.10 -6.87 16.21
CA SER A 225 21.00 -5.88 16.77
C SER A 225 20.38 -4.48 16.75
N THR A 226 20.47 -3.84 17.91
CA THR A 226 20.28 -2.42 18.21
C THR A 226 18.88 -1.82 18.10
N VAL A 227 18.18 -1.89 19.24
CA VAL A 227 17.25 -0.86 19.72
C VAL A 227 17.98 0.49 19.72
N VAL A 228 17.56 1.40 18.85
CA VAL A 228 17.84 2.83 19.00
C VAL A 228 16.68 3.42 19.81
N PRO A 229 16.94 4.15 20.90
CA PRO A 229 15.88 4.80 21.67
C PRO A 229 15.22 5.89 20.84
N ASP A 230 13.95 6.12 21.14
CA ASP A 230 13.05 7.14 20.58
C ASP A 230 13.79 8.47 20.33
N GLY A 231 14.09 8.73 19.06
CA GLY A 231 14.95 9.81 18.60
C GLY A 231 14.84 9.96 17.09
N ASP A 232 13.95 10.85 16.67
CA ASP A 232 13.82 11.40 15.32
C ASP A 232 13.67 10.34 14.20
N VAL A 233 12.53 9.64 14.19
CA VAL A 233 12.09 8.91 12.99
C VAL A 233 11.79 9.96 11.92
N GLY A 234 12.72 10.14 10.99
CA GLY A 234 12.53 11.00 9.83
C GLY A 234 11.20 10.69 9.12
N PRO A 235 10.63 11.66 8.38
CA PRO A 235 9.27 11.54 7.86
C PRO A 235 9.13 10.27 7.02
N ALA A 236 8.19 9.42 7.43
CA ALA A 236 7.93 8.14 6.77
C ALA A 236 7.53 8.42 5.32
N THR A 237 8.37 7.97 4.38
CA THR A 237 8.28 8.32 2.95
C THR A 237 7.32 7.37 2.24
N ALA A 238 6.43 7.93 1.41
CA ALA A 238 5.58 7.18 0.51
C ALA A 238 6.29 6.90 -0.82
N TYR A 239 5.89 5.83 -1.50
CA TYR A 239 6.46 5.41 -2.77
C TYR A 239 5.35 5.23 -3.81
N LEU A 240 5.56 5.82 -4.98
CA LEU A 240 4.81 5.52 -6.20
C LEU A 240 5.77 4.91 -7.21
N ILE A 241 5.50 3.67 -7.61
CA ILE A 241 6.27 2.94 -8.60
C ILE A 241 5.44 2.89 -9.88
N ILE A 242 5.99 3.37 -10.99
CA ILE A 242 5.37 3.31 -12.31
C ILE A 242 6.28 2.48 -13.21
N GLN A 243 5.75 1.43 -13.81
CA GLN A 243 6.48 0.53 -14.67
C GLN A 243 5.92 0.59 -16.08
N PHE A 244 6.81 0.78 -17.05
CA PHE A 244 6.50 0.64 -18.45
C PHE A 244 7.03 -0.68 -18.99
N GLU A 245 6.26 -1.31 -19.87
CA GLU A 245 6.67 -2.50 -20.58
C GLU A 245 6.24 -2.38 -22.04
N LYS A 246 7.04 -2.88 -22.97
CA LYS A 246 6.65 -2.88 -24.38
C LYS A 246 5.46 -3.82 -24.62
N TYR A 247 4.44 -3.34 -25.31
CA TYR A 247 3.24 -4.12 -25.65
C TYR A 247 3.39 -4.82 -27.01
N GLY A 248 3.76 -6.11 -27.00
CA GLY A 248 3.72 -6.96 -28.19
C GLY A 248 4.49 -6.42 -29.40
N GLY A 249 4.07 -6.83 -30.61
CA GLY A 249 4.71 -6.46 -31.88
C GLY A 249 4.45 -5.03 -32.37
N ASP A 250 3.85 -4.17 -31.54
CA ASP A 250 3.72 -2.74 -31.81
C ASP A 250 4.88 -1.99 -31.12
N ASP A 251 5.58 -1.16 -31.87
CA ASP A 251 6.74 -0.42 -31.36
C ASP A 251 6.36 0.83 -30.56
N ASP A 252 5.10 1.27 -30.63
CA ASP A 252 4.65 2.55 -30.07
C ASP A 252 3.73 2.41 -28.85
N THR A 253 3.29 1.19 -28.51
CA THR A 253 2.39 0.95 -27.39
C THR A 253 3.11 0.28 -26.21
N PHE A 254 2.82 0.76 -25.00
CA PHE A 254 3.38 0.30 -23.74
C PHE A 254 2.27 -0.10 -22.77
N ILE A 255 2.50 -1.15 -21.98
CA ILE A 255 1.73 -1.42 -20.78
C ILE A 255 2.33 -0.59 -19.66
N MET A 256 1.54 0.31 -19.08
CA MET A 256 1.87 1.04 -17.86
C MET A 256 1.18 0.35 -16.67
N SER A 257 1.97 -0.22 -15.77
CA SER A 257 1.50 -0.70 -14.46
C SER A 257 1.99 0.24 -13.36
N HIS A 258 1.26 0.35 -12.26
CA HIS A 258 1.72 1.13 -11.12
C HIS A 258 1.45 0.43 -9.79
N TRP A 259 2.26 0.77 -8.80
CA TRP A 259 2.09 0.35 -7.42
C TRP A 259 2.33 1.53 -6.50
N TYR A 260 1.71 1.50 -5.34
CA TYR A 260 1.86 2.58 -4.36
C TYR A 260 1.94 2.03 -2.94
N GLN A 261 2.70 2.70 -2.08
CA GLN A 261 2.85 2.36 -0.68
C GLN A 261 3.01 3.61 0.16
N TRP A 262 2.20 3.76 1.20
CA TRP A 262 2.36 4.86 2.16
C TRP A 262 3.22 4.41 3.34
N ALA A 263 4.38 5.03 3.54
CA ALA A 263 5.07 5.13 4.83
C ALA A 263 5.19 3.82 5.66
N SER A 264 5.52 2.69 5.02
CA SER A 264 5.63 1.38 5.67
C SER A 264 7.10 0.91 5.77
N PRO A 265 7.52 0.33 6.92
CA PRO A 265 8.85 -0.26 7.07
C PRO A 265 9.02 -1.57 6.30
N THR A 266 7.92 -2.25 5.97
CA THR A 266 7.91 -3.44 5.12
C THR A 266 7.61 -3.04 3.68
N TRP A 267 8.36 -3.60 2.73
CA TRP A 267 8.12 -3.39 1.31
C TRP A 267 7.03 -4.37 0.82
N ALA A 268 5.83 -3.85 0.62
CA ALA A 268 4.65 -4.57 0.12
C ALA A 268 3.73 -3.59 -0.65
N PRO A 269 4.17 -3.08 -1.80
CA PRO A 269 3.45 -2.03 -2.51
C PRO A 269 2.18 -2.59 -3.17
N VAL A 270 1.08 -1.83 -3.07
CA VAL A 270 -0.24 -2.23 -3.58
C VAL A 270 -0.29 -1.95 -5.08
N ARG A 271 -0.68 -2.95 -5.87
CA ARG A 271 -0.82 -2.81 -7.33
C ARG A 271 -2.10 -2.03 -7.66
N GLY A 272 -1.98 -1.01 -8.48
CA GLY A 272 -3.12 -0.34 -9.10
C GLY A 272 -3.46 -0.93 -10.47
N GLU A 273 -4.35 -0.27 -11.20
CA GLU A 273 -4.75 -0.70 -12.54
C GLU A 273 -3.60 -0.56 -13.55
N HIS A 274 -3.56 -1.45 -14.54
CA HIS A 274 -2.66 -1.33 -15.68
C HIS A 274 -3.40 -0.71 -16.88
N ARG A 275 -2.66 0.05 -17.70
CA ARG A 275 -3.20 0.77 -18.86
C ARG A 275 -2.33 0.53 -20.08
N HIS A 276 -2.92 0.55 -21.26
CA HIS A 276 -2.17 0.56 -22.51
C HIS A 276 -2.02 2.02 -22.95
N VAL A 277 -0.79 2.46 -23.19
CA VAL A 277 -0.43 3.87 -23.41
C VAL A 277 0.49 3.95 -24.62
N ARG A 278 0.29 4.94 -25.50
CA ARG A 278 1.22 5.20 -26.60
C ARG A 278 2.44 5.98 -26.12
N TYR A 279 3.56 5.90 -26.83
CA TYR A 279 4.78 6.65 -26.51
C TYR A 279 4.53 8.15 -26.32
N GLY A 280 3.74 8.76 -27.21
CA GLY A 280 3.40 10.19 -27.12
C GLY A 280 2.55 10.59 -25.90
N ASP A 281 1.91 9.62 -25.25
CA ASP A 281 0.96 9.83 -24.14
C ASP A 281 1.54 9.42 -22.77
N LEU A 282 2.82 9.00 -22.70
CA LEU A 282 3.44 8.51 -21.46
C LEU A 282 3.43 9.56 -20.33
N GLU A 283 3.82 10.81 -20.62
CA GLU A 283 3.81 11.92 -19.64
C GLU A 283 2.40 12.14 -19.09
N ALA A 284 1.39 12.16 -19.96
CA ALA A 284 0.00 12.36 -19.58
C ALA A 284 -0.56 11.20 -18.74
N ALA A 285 -0.21 9.97 -19.07
CA ALA A 285 -0.62 8.81 -18.30
C ALA A 285 0.00 8.80 -16.89
N VAL A 286 1.26 9.25 -16.75
CA VAL A 286 1.90 9.43 -15.45
C VAL A 286 1.23 10.53 -14.62
N ASP A 287 0.89 11.67 -15.24
CA ASP A 287 0.15 12.75 -14.56
C ASP A 287 -1.21 12.28 -14.01
N GLU A 288 -1.92 11.44 -14.77
CA GLU A 288 -3.20 10.87 -14.32
C GLU A 288 -3.04 9.94 -13.12
N VAL A 289 -2.04 9.06 -13.13
CA VAL A 289 -1.72 8.17 -12.00
C VAL A 289 -1.29 8.97 -10.79
N LEU A 290 -0.44 9.98 -10.96
CA LEU A 290 -0.04 10.87 -9.89
C LEU A 290 -1.24 11.55 -9.24
N SER A 291 -2.11 12.14 -10.07
CA SER A 291 -3.34 12.78 -9.62
C SER A 291 -4.26 11.81 -8.84
N GLU A 292 -4.34 10.54 -9.25
CA GLU A 292 -5.08 9.50 -8.54
C GLU A 292 -4.46 9.20 -7.17
N THR A 293 -3.13 9.02 -7.12
CA THR A 293 -2.42 8.72 -5.89
C THR A 293 -2.44 9.87 -4.89
N GLU A 294 -2.34 11.11 -5.36
CA GLU A 294 -2.46 12.31 -4.51
C GLU A 294 -3.87 12.43 -3.91
N ARG A 295 -4.93 12.15 -4.68
CA ARG A 295 -6.29 12.08 -4.12
C ARG A 295 -6.40 10.99 -3.04
N ARG A 296 -5.79 9.83 -3.27
CA ARG A 296 -5.76 8.72 -2.30
C ARG A 296 -4.99 9.08 -1.02
N TRP A 297 -3.99 9.95 -1.13
CA TRP A 297 -3.16 10.40 -0.01
C TRP A 297 -3.51 11.79 0.53
N ALA A 298 -4.62 12.39 0.10
CA ALA A 298 -4.98 13.77 0.40
C ALA A 298 -5.06 14.11 1.91
N HIS A 299 -5.25 13.11 2.78
CA HIS A 299 -5.31 13.27 4.24
C HIS A 299 -4.04 12.83 4.95
N GLN A 300 -3.00 12.48 4.20
CA GLN A 300 -1.72 12.03 4.72
C GLN A 300 -0.69 13.16 4.63
N ALA A 301 0.21 13.25 5.62
CA ALA A 301 1.31 14.20 5.62
C ALA A 301 2.63 13.44 5.53
N GLY A 302 3.39 13.66 4.47
CA GLY A 302 4.69 13.00 4.26
C GLY A 302 5.22 13.18 2.83
N PRO A 303 6.53 12.99 2.61
CA PRO A 303 7.13 13.07 1.29
C PRO A 303 6.76 11.84 0.44
N VAL A 304 6.63 12.04 -0.87
CA VAL A 304 6.40 10.98 -1.87
C VAL A 304 7.63 10.87 -2.76
N THR A 305 8.16 9.65 -2.93
CA THR A 305 9.21 9.32 -3.90
C THR A 305 8.61 8.60 -5.10
N ILE A 306 9.01 9.00 -6.30
CA ILE A 306 8.60 8.37 -7.56
C ILE A 306 9.73 7.46 -8.05
N GLU A 307 9.42 6.19 -8.29
CA GLU A 307 10.31 5.23 -8.95
C GLU A 307 9.73 4.88 -10.34
N ILE A 308 10.46 5.19 -11.41
CA ILE A 308 10.05 4.83 -12.77
C ILE A 308 10.88 3.66 -13.27
N VAL A 309 10.23 2.52 -13.44
CA VAL A 309 10.81 1.30 -14.01
C VAL A 309 10.67 1.35 -15.52
N LEU A 310 11.79 1.48 -16.21
CA LEU A 310 11.83 1.65 -17.67
C LEU A 310 12.40 0.40 -18.35
N PRO A 311 11.82 -0.01 -19.49
CA PRO A 311 12.46 -0.97 -20.38
C PRO A 311 13.64 -0.30 -21.10
N TRP A 312 14.50 -1.11 -21.70
CA TRP A 312 15.74 -0.69 -22.34
C TRP A 312 15.54 0.46 -23.34
N GLN A 313 14.46 0.39 -24.14
CA GLN A 313 14.15 1.37 -25.18
C GLN A 313 13.79 2.75 -24.60
N LEU A 314 13.32 2.80 -23.35
CA LEU A 314 12.97 4.03 -22.66
C LEU A 314 13.99 4.42 -21.59
N ILE A 315 15.10 3.69 -21.42
CA ILE A 315 16.00 3.91 -20.27
C ILE A 315 16.59 5.32 -20.22
N ASN A 316 16.70 5.98 -21.38
CA ASN A 316 17.19 7.35 -21.52
C ASN A 316 16.06 8.40 -21.69
N GLU A 317 14.79 8.00 -21.63
CA GLU A 317 13.63 8.88 -21.73
C GLU A 317 13.74 10.05 -20.72
N PRO A 318 13.47 11.31 -21.11
CA PRO A 318 13.57 12.50 -20.24
C PRO A 318 12.46 12.60 -19.17
N VAL A 319 12.25 11.53 -18.40
CA VAL A 319 11.24 11.47 -17.34
C VAL A 319 11.44 12.49 -16.22
N ASP A 320 12.68 12.97 -16.02
CA ASP A 320 13.01 14.06 -15.09
C ASP A 320 12.54 15.44 -15.56
N ALA A 321 12.15 15.57 -16.84
CA ALA A 321 11.55 16.78 -17.41
C ALA A 321 10.02 16.70 -17.54
N TRP A 322 9.41 15.54 -17.23
CA TRP A 322 7.97 15.38 -17.22
C TRP A 322 7.32 16.29 -16.18
N ARG A 323 6.07 16.67 -16.45
CA ARG A 323 5.29 17.60 -15.65
C ARG A 323 4.05 16.93 -15.09
N LYS A 324 3.57 17.46 -13.97
CA LYS A 324 2.26 17.17 -13.41
C LYS A 324 1.30 18.34 -13.63
N GLU A 325 0.03 18.05 -13.39
CA GLU A 325 -1.10 18.97 -13.52
C GLU A 325 -1.21 19.48 -14.96
N LEU A 326 -1.10 18.60 -15.97
CA LEU A 326 -1.10 19.00 -17.38
C LEU A 326 -2.39 19.70 -17.82
N ARG A 327 -3.49 19.48 -17.09
CA ARG A 327 -4.78 20.15 -17.29
C ARG A 327 -4.84 21.54 -16.63
N SER A 328 -3.86 21.89 -15.80
CA SER A 328 -3.70 23.22 -15.19
C SER A 328 -3.13 24.21 -16.22
N PRO A 329 -3.46 25.51 -16.14
CA PRO A 329 -2.80 26.54 -16.94
C PRO A 329 -1.30 26.70 -16.62
N VAL A 330 -0.82 26.13 -15.51
CA VAL A 330 0.57 26.21 -15.03
C VAL A 330 1.10 24.82 -14.62
N PRO A 331 1.40 23.94 -15.58
CA PRO A 331 1.97 22.62 -15.27
C PRO A 331 3.36 22.75 -14.64
N SER A 332 3.68 21.87 -13.70
CA SER A 332 4.92 21.92 -12.90
C SER A 332 5.78 20.67 -13.11
N PRO A 333 7.11 20.75 -13.27
CA PRO A 333 7.97 19.57 -13.39
C PRO A 333 7.89 18.65 -12.16
N LEU A 334 7.84 17.33 -12.38
CA LEU A 334 7.74 16.33 -11.31
C LEU A 334 8.85 16.49 -10.27
N VAL A 335 10.08 16.73 -10.74
CA VAL A 335 11.29 16.77 -9.92
C VAL A 335 11.37 17.96 -8.98
N VAL A 336 10.50 18.97 -9.14
CA VAL A 336 10.40 20.10 -8.20
C VAL A 336 9.83 19.63 -6.87
N GLU A 337 8.87 18.70 -6.88
CA GLU A 337 8.18 18.23 -5.68
C GLU A 337 8.62 16.83 -5.25
N TYR A 338 8.85 15.94 -6.22
CA TYR A 338 9.10 14.54 -5.96
C TYR A 338 10.55 14.15 -6.24
N PRO A 339 11.25 13.51 -5.27
CA PRO A 339 12.43 12.72 -5.59
C PRO A 339 12.09 11.65 -6.63
N LEU A 340 12.83 11.63 -7.73
CA LEU A 340 12.61 10.72 -8.86
C LEU A 340 13.85 9.85 -9.10
N VAL A 341 13.65 8.54 -9.17
CA VAL A 341 14.69 7.56 -9.53
C VAL A 341 14.24 6.68 -10.69
N ILE A 342 15.20 6.28 -11.53
CA ILE A 342 14.97 5.36 -12.64
C ILE A 342 15.43 3.96 -12.23
N ARG A 343 14.71 2.93 -12.69
CA ARG A 343 15.01 1.52 -12.47
C ARG A 343 15.00 0.76 -13.78
N SER A 344 15.82 -0.29 -13.91
CA SER A 344 15.84 -1.12 -15.11
C SER A 344 14.84 -2.28 -15.00
N LEU A 345 13.91 -2.35 -15.95
CA LEU A 345 12.99 -3.48 -16.08
C LEU A 345 13.74 -4.79 -16.36
N GLU A 346 14.73 -4.76 -17.24
CA GLU A 346 15.54 -5.93 -17.62
C GLU A 346 16.23 -6.51 -16.40
N ARG A 347 16.80 -5.66 -15.54
CA ARG A 347 17.44 -6.12 -14.31
C ARG A 347 16.44 -6.75 -13.34
N LEU A 348 15.27 -6.14 -13.18
CA LEU A 348 14.22 -6.71 -12.34
C LEU A 348 13.80 -8.10 -12.85
N ARG A 349 13.75 -8.29 -14.17
CA ARG A 349 13.31 -9.52 -14.85
C ARG A 349 14.38 -10.59 -15.07
N SER A 350 15.64 -10.32 -14.75
CA SER A 350 16.76 -11.25 -15.02
C SER A 350 17.37 -11.79 -13.71
N PRO A 351 16.81 -12.89 -13.13
CA PRO A 351 17.25 -13.47 -11.86
C PRO A 351 18.75 -13.78 -11.80
N GLU A 352 19.36 -14.11 -12.94
CA GLU A 352 20.79 -14.42 -13.05
C GLU A 352 21.70 -13.25 -12.64
N TRP A 353 21.21 -12.00 -12.71
CA TRP A 353 21.96 -10.82 -12.27
C TRP A 353 21.75 -10.50 -10.78
N HIS A 354 20.73 -11.08 -10.14
CA HIS A 354 20.31 -10.67 -8.79
C HIS A 354 21.33 -11.01 -7.69
N ARG A 355 22.09 -12.11 -7.84
CA ARG A 355 23.08 -12.50 -6.82
C ARG A 355 24.15 -11.42 -6.64
N ARG A 356 24.79 -10.99 -7.73
CA ARG A 356 25.86 -9.97 -7.70
C ARG A 356 25.31 -8.62 -7.25
N TRP A 357 24.13 -8.28 -7.74
CA TRP A 357 23.41 -7.06 -7.35
C TRP A 357 23.14 -7.00 -5.83
N ARG A 358 22.61 -8.09 -5.22
CA ARG A 358 22.38 -8.17 -3.76
C ARG A 358 23.66 -8.13 -2.92
N VAL A 359 24.79 -8.60 -3.44
CA VAL A 359 26.09 -8.48 -2.75
C VAL A 359 26.51 -7.02 -2.68
N ARG A 360 26.56 -6.33 -3.81
CA ARG A 360 26.95 -4.91 -3.87
C ARG A 360 25.99 -4.00 -3.11
N TRP A 361 24.68 -4.25 -3.21
CA TRP A 361 23.66 -3.48 -2.51
C TRP A 361 23.84 -3.50 -0.98
N ARG A 362 24.25 -4.64 -0.41
CA ARG A 362 24.53 -4.72 1.04
C ARG A 362 25.63 -3.75 1.47
N GLY A 363 26.65 -3.55 0.63
CA GLY A 363 27.70 -2.55 0.88
C GLY A 363 27.16 -1.12 0.88
N VAL A 364 26.29 -0.80 -0.08
CA VAL A 364 25.62 0.51 -0.14
C VAL A 364 24.72 0.74 1.08
N ALA A 365 23.86 -0.23 1.40
CA ALA A 365 22.88 -0.12 2.47
C ALA A 365 23.51 -0.06 3.88
N ALA A 366 24.64 -0.73 4.09
CA ALA A 366 25.32 -0.74 5.40
C ALA A 366 26.00 0.59 5.74
N GLY A 367 26.12 1.54 4.79
CA GLY A 367 26.76 2.85 5.01
C GLY A 367 28.24 2.78 5.41
N GLY A 368 28.84 1.58 5.43
CA GLY A 368 30.21 1.31 5.83
C GLY A 368 31.21 1.55 4.70
N GLY A 369 32.35 2.18 5.04
CA GLY A 369 33.34 2.68 4.09
C GLY A 369 33.95 1.61 3.17
N SER A 370 33.90 1.89 1.86
CA SER A 370 34.79 1.46 0.77
C SER A 370 34.13 1.65 -0.60
N SER A 371 32.83 1.97 -0.65
CA SER A 371 32.07 2.29 -1.88
C SER A 371 32.85 3.18 -2.85
N GLN A 372 33.16 2.65 -4.03
CA GLN A 372 33.91 3.30 -5.09
C GLN A 372 32.99 3.78 -6.22
N ILE A 373 33.37 4.92 -6.80
CA ILE A 373 32.80 5.45 -8.05
C ILE A 373 33.74 5.08 -9.19
N PHE A 374 33.26 4.20 -10.07
CA PHE A 374 33.95 3.86 -11.31
C PHE A 374 33.46 4.77 -12.43
N CYS A 375 34.38 5.33 -13.22
CA CYS A 375 34.03 6.17 -14.38
C CYS A 375 34.53 5.50 -15.65
N ALA A 376 33.61 5.20 -16.57
CA ALA A 376 33.94 4.57 -17.83
C ALA A 376 34.60 5.57 -18.80
N ALA A 377 35.60 5.09 -19.54
CA ALA A 377 36.19 5.84 -20.64
C ALA A 377 35.40 5.60 -21.94
N PRO A 378 35.31 6.59 -22.86
CA PRO A 378 34.60 6.42 -24.14
C PRO A 378 35.10 5.25 -24.99
N ASP A 379 36.40 4.96 -24.94
CA ASP A 379 37.09 3.91 -25.68
C ASP A 379 37.28 2.61 -24.86
N GLN A 380 36.64 2.52 -23.69
CA GLN A 380 36.73 1.37 -22.82
C GLN A 380 36.19 0.11 -23.51
N VAL A 381 37.01 -0.94 -23.55
CA VAL A 381 36.59 -2.25 -24.07
C VAL A 381 35.64 -2.93 -23.09
N ASP A 382 34.49 -3.40 -23.58
CA ASP A 382 33.41 -4.00 -22.76
C ASP A 382 33.90 -5.11 -21.83
N ALA A 383 34.71 -6.05 -22.35
CA ALA A 383 35.25 -7.17 -21.57
C ALA A 383 36.21 -6.71 -20.47
N GLN A 384 36.96 -5.62 -20.70
CA GLN A 384 37.83 -5.04 -19.67
C GLN A 384 37.01 -4.34 -18.59
N LEU A 385 35.95 -3.62 -18.97
CA LEU A 385 35.03 -3.00 -18.01
C LEU A 385 34.34 -4.06 -17.14
N GLU A 386 33.86 -5.15 -17.75
CA GLU A 386 33.24 -6.25 -17.01
C GLU A 386 34.22 -6.91 -16.04
N ALA A 387 35.47 -7.12 -16.45
CA ALA A 387 36.52 -7.67 -15.60
C ALA A 387 36.86 -6.75 -14.41
N LEU A 388 36.97 -5.44 -14.65
CA LEU A 388 37.23 -4.43 -13.62
C LEU A 388 36.09 -4.38 -12.61
N LEU A 389 34.84 -4.28 -13.08
CA LEU A 389 33.69 -4.25 -12.19
C LEU A 389 33.57 -5.56 -11.43
N THR A 390 33.70 -6.71 -12.08
CA THR A 390 33.59 -8.02 -11.41
C THR A 390 34.70 -8.24 -10.38
N GLY A 391 35.90 -7.72 -10.62
CA GLY A 391 37.05 -7.84 -9.71
C GLY A 391 36.98 -6.96 -8.46
N ASP A 392 36.18 -5.90 -8.47
CA ASP A 392 36.02 -4.96 -7.36
C ASP A 392 34.55 -4.88 -6.92
N GLU A 393 34.18 -5.57 -5.84
CA GLU A 393 32.82 -5.52 -5.27
C GLU A 393 32.47 -4.15 -4.66
N ALA A 394 33.46 -3.31 -4.37
CA ALA A 394 33.24 -1.97 -3.83
C ALA A 394 32.83 -0.97 -4.92
N ALA A 395 32.99 -1.29 -6.21
CA ALA A 395 32.47 -0.50 -7.33
C ALA A 395 30.92 -0.53 -7.33
N VAL A 396 30.32 0.44 -6.64
CA VAL A 396 28.86 0.51 -6.44
C VAL A 396 28.19 1.61 -7.26
N VAL A 397 28.98 2.53 -7.82
CA VAL A 397 28.52 3.55 -8.76
C VAL A 397 29.31 3.42 -10.06
N LEU A 398 28.61 3.37 -11.20
CA LEU A 398 29.19 3.48 -12.53
C LEU A 398 28.76 4.80 -13.18
N VAL A 399 29.72 5.63 -13.56
CA VAL A 399 29.48 6.84 -14.37
C VAL A 399 29.75 6.48 -15.83
N LEU A 400 28.73 6.60 -16.68
CA LEU A 400 28.87 6.37 -18.12
C LEU A 400 29.68 7.50 -18.76
N SER A 401 30.36 7.18 -19.86
CA SER A 401 31.18 8.18 -20.57
C SER A 401 30.34 9.22 -21.33
N ASP A 402 29.09 8.87 -21.66
CA ASP A 402 28.12 9.70 -22.38
C ASP A 402 26.69 9.19 -22.11
N SER A 403 25.67 9.78 -22.76
CA SER A 403 24.30 9.30 -22.75
C SER A 403 24.16 7.95 -23.46
N PRO A 404 23.43 6.96 -22.90
CA PRO A 404 23.26 5.63 -23.47
C PRO A 404 22.24 5.64 -24.63
N LEU A 405 22.59 6.30 -25.72
CA LEU A 405 21.83 6.27 -26.97
C LEU A 405 22.02 4.93 -27.69
N PRO A 406 21.07 4.50 -28.55
CA PRO A 406 21.23 3.28 -29.34
C PRO A 406 22.55 3.24 -30.10
N ASP A 407 23.21 2.08 -30.08
CA ASP A 407 24.51 1.76 -30.68
C ASP A 407 25.73 2.52 -30.09
N SER A 408 25.53 3.33 -29.04
CA SER A 408 26.61 4.08 -28.40
C SER A 408 27.52 3.21 -27.51
N ALA A 409 28.73 3.71 -27.23
CA ALA A 409 29.59 3.09 -26.21
C ALA A 409 28.95 3.11 -24.82
N ALA A 410 28.24 4.19 -24.48
CA ALA A 410 27.56 4.34 -23.20
C ALA A 410 26.42 3.32 -23.02
N GLU A 411 25.71 2.95 -24.09
CA GLU A 411 24.70 1.86 -24.05
C GLU A 411 25.35 0.52 -23.65
N ARG A 412 26.50 0.18 -24.25
CA ARG A 412 27.24 -1.04 -23.90
C ARG A 412 27.78 -0.98 -22.47
N GLN A 413 28.29 0.18 -22.04
CA GLN A 413 28.73 0.40 -20.66
C GLN A 413 27.58 0.23 -19.66
N LEU A 414 26.39 0.75 -19.97
CA LEU A 414 25.17 0.57 -19.17
C LEU A 414 24.85 -0.92 -19.02
N LEU A 415 24.86 -1.67 -20.13
CA LEU A 415 24.57 -3.12 -20.11
C LEU A 415 25.59 -3.88 -19.25
N VAL A 416 26.87 -3.57 -19.39
CA VAL A 416 27.96 -4.16 -18.59
C VAL A 416 27.76 -3.84 -17.10
N GLY A 417 27.42 -2.60 -16.75
CA GLY A 417 27.13 -2.19 -15.38
C GLY A 417 25.90 -2.91 -14.80
N VAL A 418 24.83 -3.02 -15.59
CA VAL A 418 23.59 -3.72 -15.23
C VAL A 418 23.88 -5.18 -14.88
N ARG A 419 24.56 -5.90 -15.78
CA ARG A 419 24.95 -7.32 -15.62
C ARG A 419 25.97 -7.56 -14.51
N SER A 420 26.86 -6.60 -14.26
CA SER A 420 27.86 -6.67 -13.18
C SER A 420 27.27 -6.44 -11.78
N GLY A 421 25.98 -6.08 -11.72
CA GLY A 421 25.24 -5.86 -10.48
C GLY A 421 25.47 -4.49 -9.84
N VAL A 422 26.06 -3.53 -10.55
CA VAL A 422 26.34 -2.18 -10.03
C VAL A 422 25.00 -1.47 -9.67
N PRO A 423 24.75 -1.13 -8.40
CA PRO A 423 23.43 -0.67 -7.97
C PRO A 423 23.08 0.75 -8.44
N ALA A 424 24.07 1.61 -8.66
CA ALA A 424 23.87 2.97 -9.17
C ALA A 424 24.60 3.17 -10.50
N ILE A 425 23.89 3.64 -11.52
CA ILE A 425 24.49 4.01 -12.81
C ILE A 425 24.06 5.44 -13.12
N VAL A 426 25.01 6.30 -13.45
CA VAL A 426 24.80 7.75 -13.60
C VAL A 426 25.31 8.18 -14.97
N TRP A 427 24.54 9.03 -15.63
CA TRP A 427 24.93 9.68 -16.88
C TRP A 427 24.30 11.06 -17.00
N HIS A 428 24.72 11.80 -18.02
CA HIS A 428 24.17 13.10 -18.34
C HIS A 428 23.73 13.09 -19.82
N ARG A 429 22.59 13.72 -20.14
CA ARG A 429 22.09 13.80 -21.52
C ARG A 429 22.81 14.85 -22.37
N ASP A 430 23.38 15.88 -21.74
CA ASP A 430 24.30 16.82 -22.39
C ASP A 430 25.74 16.26 -22.41
N PRO A 431 26.37 16.10 -23.59
CA PRO A 431 27.71 15.52 -23.73
C PRO A 431 28.83 16.39 -23.13
N VAL A 432 28.66 17.72 -23.08
CA VAL A 432 29.64 18.63 -22.46
C VAL A 432 29.69 18.38 -20.96
N LEU A 433 28.52 18.27 -20.33
CA LEU A 433 28.41 18.00 -18.89
C LEU A 433 28.73 16.54 -18.55
N ALA A 434 28.49 15.59 -19.47
CA ALA A 434 28.89 14.19 -19.29
C ALA A 434 30.41 14.03 -19.06
N ALA A 435 31.23 14.81 -19.78
CA ALA A 435 32.68 14.80 -19.61
C ALA A 435 33.15 15.28 -18.21
N GLU A 436 32.34 16.10 -17.52
CA GLU A 436 32.64 16.64 -16.20
C GLU A 436 31.98 15.85 -15.05
N LEU A 437 30.96 15.06 -15.37
CA LEU A 437 30.08 14.36 -14.42
C LEU A 437 30.86 13.54 -13.39
N CYS A 438 31.85 12.77 -13.83
CA CYS A 438 32.67 11.94 -12.94
C CYS A 438 33.37 12.78 -11.85
N ARG A 439 33.90 13.94 -12.21
CA ARG A 439 34.57 14.86 -11.28
C ARG A 439 33.57 15.48 -10.32
N VAL A 440 32.42 15.91 -10.84
CA VAL A 440 31.32 16.47 -10.04
C VAL A 440 30.85 15.45 -9.01
N LEU A 441 30.58 14.21 -9.42
CA LEU A 441 30.08 13.17 -8.54
C LEU A 441 31.07 12.81 -7.42
N ARG A 442 32.37 12.70 -7.75
CA ARG A 442 33.42 12.50 -6.73
C ARG A 442 33.46 13.65 -5.74
N SER A 443 33.44 14.89 -6.22
CA SER A 443 33.43 16.07 -5.32
C SER A 443 32.20 16.12 -4.41
N MET A 444 31.02 15.67 -4.90
CA MET A 444 29.80 15.59 -4.10
C MET A 444 29.91 14.56 -2.96
N VAL A 445 30.58 13.43 -3.20
CA VAL A 445 30.76 12.35 -2.22
C VAL A 445 31.93 12.60 -1.26
N GLU A 446 33.01 13.25 -1.71
CA GLU A 446 34.25 13.46 -0.94
C GLU A 446 34.24 14.71 -0.02
N SER A 447 33.36 15.68 -0.24
CA SER A 447 33.38 16.94 0.51
C SER A 447 33.22 16.70 2.04
N ALA A 448 33.85 17.54 2.89
CA ALA A 448 33.76 17.42 4.35
C ALA A 448 32.37 17.81 4.93
N ASN A 449 31.56 18.51 4.14
CA ASN A 449 30.11 18.68 4.33
C ASN A 449 29.31 17.57 3.62
N GLY A 450 30.00 16.58 3.08
CA GLY A 450 29.51 15.41 2.36
C GLY A 450 28.77 14.51 3.33
N PHE A 451 27.51 14.86 3.47
CA PHE A 451 26.36 14.03 3.80
C PHE A 451 26.69 12.74 4.55
N ALA A 452 26.44 12.78 5.86
CA ALA A 452 26.25 11.58 6.66
C ALA A 452 25.37 10.57 5.89
N GLY A 453 25.97 9.45 5.46
CA GLY A 453 25.27 8.39 4.71
C GLY A 453 25.90 7.93 3.39
N GLY A 454 26.95 8.59 2.86
CA GLY A 454 27.72 8.08 1.71
C GLY A 454 26.90 7.86 0.43
N VAL A 455 27.27 6.84 -0.37
CA VAL A 455 26.58 6.51 -1.65
C VAL A 455 25.08 6.23 -1.47
N ALA A 456 24.64 5.77 -0.30
CA ALA A 456 23.22 5.51 -0.02
C ALA A 456 22.33 6.77 -0.15
N GLN A 457 22.92 7.97 -0.01
CA GLN A 457 22.20 9.25 -0.14
C GLN A 457 22.18 9.81 -1.56
N LEU A 458 22.73 9.09 -2.54
CA LEU A 458 22.82 9.57 -3.93
C LEU A 458 21.46 9.94 -4.55
N PRO A 459 20.35 9.18 -4.35
CA PRO A 459 19.02 9.61 -4.80
C PRO A 459 18.58 10.96 -4.22
N SER A 460 18.79 11.17 -2.92
CA SER A 460 18.47 12.42 -2.22
C SER A 460 19.27 13.60 -2.80
N HIS A 461 20.53 13.38 -3.16
CA HIS A 461 21.37 14.41 -3.78
C HIS A 461 20.97 14.71 -5.21
N ALA A 462 20.65 13.68 -6.00
CA ALA A 462 20.13 13.84 -7.35
C ALA A 462 18.83 14.67 -7.34
N SER A 463 17.93 14.39 -6.40
CA SER A 463 16.69 15.17 -6.20
C SER A 463 16.98 16.64 -5.88
N LYS A 464 17.84 16.93 -4.89
CA LYS A 464 18.24 18.30 -4.55
C LYS A 464 18.90 19.03 -5.72
N LEU A 465 19.79 18.36 -6.45
CA LEU A 465 20.48 18.93 -7.60
C LEU A 465 19.49 19.34 -8.71
N ARG A 466 18.48 18.49 -9.00
CA ARG A 466 17.43 18.81 -9.95
C ARG A 466 16.55 19.96 -9.46
N GLN A 467 16.18 19.98 -8.18
CA GLN A 467 15.40 21.08 -7.60
C GLN A 467 16.14 22.42 -7.68
N SER A 468 17.44 22.44 -7.38
CA SER A 468 18.27 23.64 -7.50
C SER A 468 18.32 24.17 -8.94
N ALA A 469 18.36 23.28 -9.93
CA ALA A 469 18.35 23.67 -11.34
C ALA A 469 17.12 24.52 -11.72
N TRP A 470 15.96 24.18 -11.16
CA TRP A 470 14.70 24.90 -11.38
C TRP A 470 14.55 26.17 -10.52
N GLY A 471 15.40 26.35 -9.51
CA GLY A 471 15.43 27.55 -8.67
C GLY A 471 16.39 28.64 -9.17
N GLU A 472 17.24 28.35 -10.15
CA GLU A 472 18.16 29.34 -10.73
C GLU A 472 17.45 30.34 -11.65
N ASP A 473 18.03 31.54 -11.75
CA ASP A 473 17.57 32.59 -12.66
C ASP A 473 17.49 32.05 -14.10
N PRO A 474 16.37 32.25 -14.84
CA PRO A 474 16.19 31.84 -16.24
C PRO A 474 17.34 32.21 -17.19
N SER A 475 18.10 33.26 -16.86
CA SER A 475 19.28 33.70 -17.63
C SER A 475 20.52 32.82 -17.44
N ALA A 476 20.57 31.99 -16.40
CA ALA A 476 21.63 31.02 -16.08
C ALA A 476 21.20 29.55 -16.31
N SER A 477 19.91 29.26 -16.45
CA SER A 477 19.30 27.91 -16.43
C SER A 477 19.76 26.93 -17.51
N GLY A 478 20.44 27.38 -18.57
CA GLY A 478 20.84 26.49 -19.68
C GLY A 478 22.04 25.58 -19.40
N ARG A 479 22.73 25.72 -18.25
CA ARG A 479 23.97 24.98 -17.96
C ARG A 479 24.05 24.33 -16.58
N HIS A 480 22.98 24.41 -15.79
CA HIS A 480 22.99 23.77 -14.49
C HIS A 480 23.04 22.24 -14.65
N VAL A 481 24.03 21.60 -14.01
CA VAL A 481 24.28 20.15 -14.12
C VAL A 481 23.11 19.28 -13.64
N GLY A 482 22.13 19.85 -12.95
CA GLY A 482 20.90 19.16 -12.59
C GLY A 482 19.95 18.90 -13.77
N HIS A 483 20.00 19.69 -14.83
CA HIS A 483 19.16 19.46 -16.02
C HIS A 483 19.76 18.35 -16.89
N GLY A 484 19.04 17.23 -17.03
CA GLY A 484 19.53 16.08 -17.79
C GLY A 484 20.48 15.16 -17.02
N PHE A 485 20.62 15.37 -15.70
CA PHE A 485 21.28 14.42 -14.79
C PHE A 485 20.39 13.22 -14.53
N VAL A 486 20.88 12.03 -14.86
CA VAL A 486 20.13 10.79 -14.71
C VAL A 486 20.83 9.85 -13.75
N ILE A 487 20.02 9.23 -12.88
CA ILE A 487 20.44 8.18 -11.97
C ILE A 487 19.51 6.99 -12.14
N LEU A 488 20.08 5.87 -12.58
CA LEU A 488 19.50 4.56 -12.39
C LEU A 488 19.91 4.08 -11.01
N TRP A 489 18.93 3.81 -10.16
CA TRP A 489 19.11 3.41 -8.77
C TRP A 489 18.25 2.20 -8.45
N ASP A 490 18.88 1.05 -8.30
CA ASP A 490 18.20 -0.23 -8.19
C ASP A 490 18.42 -0.87 -6.82
N ASP A 491 17.37 -0.93 -6.00
CA ASP A 491 17.32 -1.69 -4.74
C ASP A 491 16.72 -3.10 -4.96
N PRO A 492 17.50 -4.19 -4.78
CA PRO A 492 17.04 -5.57 -4.99
C PRO A 492 16.01 -6.05 -3.99
N LEU A 493 15.83 -5.34 -2.89
CA LEU A 493 14.84 -5.65 -1.86
C LEU A 493 13.49 -4.99 -2.16
N ARG A 494 13.45 -4.06 -3.12
CA ARG A 494 12.25 -3.30 -3.50
C ARG A 494 11.74 -3.69 -4.88
N GLN A 495 11.25 -4.92 -5.02
CA GLN A 495 10.65 -5.37 -6.27
C GLN A 495 9.15 -5.05 -6.28
N PRO A 496 8.59 -4.45 -7.35
CA PRO A 496 7.15 -4.36 -7.51
C PRO A 496 6.57 -5.76 -7.74
N GLY A 497 5.61 -6.18 -6.92
CA GLY A 497 4.89 -7.44 -7.09
C GLY A 497 5.66 -8.73 -6.73
N GLN A 498 6.27 -8.82 -5.53
CA GLN A 498 6.63 -10.15 -5.01
C GLN A 498 5.40 -11.07 -5.05
N PRO A 499 5.53 -12.34 -5.49
CA PRO A 499 4.40 -13.26 -5.59
C PRO A 499 3.96 -13.67 -4.19
N GLY A 500 3.02 -12.89 -3.65
CA GLY A 500 2.16 -13.23 -2.53
C GLY A 500 0.71 -13.11 -3.00
N SER A 501 0.18 -14.21 -3.54
CA SER A 501 -1.24 -14.48 -3.84
C SER A 501 -2.05 -13.39 -4.57
N ALA A 502 -1.97 -13.41 -5.90
CA ALA A 502 -3.14 -13.17 -6.75
C ALA A 502 -3.11 -14.25 -7.83
N GLY A 503 -4.26 -14.89 -8.07
CA GLY A 503 -4.37 -16.13 -8.83
C GLY A 503 -3.69 -16.09 -10.19
N ASP A 504 -3.09 -17.22 -10.55
CA ASP A 504 -2.80 -17.59 -11.93
C ASP A 504 -4.12 -17.59 -12.72
N ASP A 505 -4.49 -16.43 -13.27
CA ASP A 505 -5.32 -16.35 -14.48
C ASP A 505 -4.37 -16.24 -15.67
N LEU A 506 -3.54 -17.28 -15.84
CA LEU A 506 -3.11 -17.68 -17.16
C LEU A 506 -4.11 -18.73 -17.63
N GLY A 507 -5.17 -18.26 -18.30
CA GLY A 507 -6.03 -19.11 -19.10
C GLY A 507 -5.17 -19.84 -20.13
N GLU A 508 -4.87 -21.10 -19.84
CA GLU A 508 -4.41 -22.06 -20.84
C GLU A 508 -5.49 -22.13 -21.94
N ALA A 509 -5.23 -21.48 -23.07
CA ALA A 509 -5.84 -21.88 -24.32
C ALA A 509 -5.25 -23.26 -24.68
N ARG A 510 -5.97 -24.31 -24.28
CA ARG A 510 -5.77 -25.67 -24.77
C ARG A 510 -6.95 -26.05 -25.66
N GLU A 511 -6.54 -26.46 -26.87
CA GLU A 511 -7.27 -27.04 -28.02
C GLU A 511 -8.08 -26.10 -28.92
#